data_AF-A0A2T0JNK2-F1
#
_entry.id   AF-A0A2T0JNK2-F1
#
_cell.length_a   1.000
_cell.length_b   1.000
_cell.length_c   1.000
_cell.angle_alpha   90.00
_cell.angle_beta   90.00
_cell.angle_gamma   90.00
#
_symmetry.space_group_name_H-M   'P 1'
#
loop_
_entity.id
_entity.type
_entity.pdbx_description
1 polymer ?
#
loop_
_entity_poly.entity_id
_entity_poly.type
_entity_poly.pdbx_seq_one_letter_code
_entity_poly.pdbx_strand_id
1 'polypeptide(L)'
;MPDATAREEILDAAAELFARRGYAATSTRLIAETVGIRQASLYYHFPNKEQILAELLEATVRPSLSYAGELSAKDLPPATALRDLVQYDVGVLVGARWNIGILYALPETATEPFARFRREREQLRLAYRALVEAAAPDTAAITGDLVFGLVESVIGMRRDLPDLPDPSELQGAVGAAAMRLVGL
;
A
#
# COMPACT_ATOMS: atom_id res chain seq x y z
N MET A 1 -13.47 -19.87 -8.99
CA MET A 1 -12.18 -19.17 -9.18
C MET A 1 -11.20 -20.20 -9.68
N PRO A 2 -10.20 -19.87 -10.53
CA PRO A 2 -9.09 -20.80 -10.70
C PRO A 2 -8.52 -21.09 -9.31
N ASP A 3 -8.18 -22.34 -9.02
CA ASP A 3 -7.56 -22.69 -7.73
C ASP A 3 -6.33 -21.78 -7.54
N ALA A 4 -6.28 -21.09 -6.40
CA ALA A 4 -5.14 -20.23 -6.07
C ALA A 4 -3.87 -21.09 -6.08
N THR A 5 -2.79 -20.56 -6.63
CA THR A 5 -1.52 -21.27 -6.61
C THR A 5 -1.03 -21.39 -5.17
N ALA A 6 -0.28 -22.45 -4.83
CA ALA A 6 0.32 -22.60 -3.50
C ALA A 6 1.12 -21.36 -3.05
N ARG A 7 1.70 -20.63 -4.01
CA ARG A 7 2.42 -19.37 -3.76
C ARG A 7 1.49 -18.25 -3.30
N GLU A 8 0.31 -18.11 -3.92
CA GLU A 8 -0.71 -17.13 -3.52
C GLU A 8 -1.32 -17.48 -2.15
N GLU A 9 -1.54 -18.77 -1.88
CA GLU A 9 -2.01 -19.23 -0.56
C GLU A 9 -0.99 -18.91 0.55
N ILE A 10 0.31 -19.09 0.28
CA ILE A 10 1.38 -18.69 1.21
C ILE A 10 1.35 -17.18 1.47
N LEU A 11 1.20 -16.36 0.42
CA LEU A 11 1.14 -14.90 0.57
C LEU A 11 -0.09 -14.46 1.36
N ASP A 12 -1.26 -15.02 1.09
CA ASP A 12 -2.50 -14.70 1.82
C ASP A 12 -2.40 -15.09 3.30
N ALA A 13 -1.93 -16.31 3.61
CA ALA A 13 -1.74 -16.76 4.98
C ALA A 13 -0.68 -15.94 5.73
N ALA A 14 0.43 -15.60 5.06
CA ALA A 14 1.46 -14.75 5.64
C ALA A 14 0.93 -13.33 5.89
N ALA A 15 0.16 -12.76 4.95
CA ALA A 15 -0.46 -11.46 5.08
C ALA A 15 -1.42 -11.41 6.28
N GLU A 16 -2.27 -12.42 6.44
CA GLU A 16 -3.15 -12.56 7.61
C GLU A 16 -2.35 -12.56 8.91
N LEU A 17 -1.35 -13.46 9.00
CA LEU A 17 -0.57 -13.65 10.22
C LEU A 17 0.26 -12.41 10.57
N PHE A 18 0.89 -11.78 9.59
CA PHE A 18 1.64 -10.54 9.82
C PHE A 18 0.73 -9.40 10.27
N ALA A 19 -0.46 -9.25 9.66
CA ALA A 19 -1.40 -8.20 10.03
C ALA A 19 -2.01 -8.40 11.43
N ARG A 20 -2.26 -9.66 11.84
CA ARG A 20 -2.94 -9.97 13.11
C ARG A 20 -2.00 -10.24 14.28
N ARG A 21 -0.85 -10.88 14.04
CA ARG A 21 0.09 -11.32 15.08
C ARG A 21 1.39 -10.52 15.09
N GLY A 22 1.63 -9.73 14.05
CA GLY A 22 2.89 -9.03 13.82
C GLY A 22 3.94 -9.90 13.13
N TYR A 23 4.88 -9.21 12.47
CA TYR A 23 5.94 -9.85 11.68
C TYR A 23 6.91 -10.68 12.54
N ALA A 24 7.36 -10.15 13.68
CA ALA A 24 8.32 -10.81 14.55
C ALA A 24 7.79 -12.12 15.16
N ALA A 25 6.51 -12.14 15.57
CA ALA A 25 5.86 -13.29 16.18
C ALA A 25 5.46 -14.40 15.18
N THR A 26 5.56 -14.13 13.88
CA THR A 26 5.19 -15.07 12.83
C THR A 26 6.42 -15.79 12.28
N SER A 27 6.37 -17.13 12.22
CA SER A 27 7.42 -17.98 11.66
C SER A 27 7.00 -18.61 10.33
N THR A 28 7.96 -18.98 9.47
CA THR A 28 7.68 -19.68 8.20
C THR A 28 7.03 -21.05 8.44
N ARG A 29 7.33 -21.68 9.58
CA ARG A 29 6.65 -22.91 10.00
C ARG A 29 5.16 -22.69 10.25
N LEU A 30 4.81 -21.64 11.00
CA LEU A 30 3.41 -21.30 11.27
C LEU A 30 2.65 -20.97 9.97
N ILE A 31 3.30 -20.26 9.04
CA ILE A 31 2.71 -19.98 7.72
C ILE A 31 2.43 -21.29 6.98
N ALA A 32 3.42 -22.19 6.89
CA ALA A 32 3.24 -23.48 6.22
C ALA A 32 2.14 -24.34 6.87
N GLU A 33 2.07 -24.37 8.19
CA GLU A 33 1.00 -25.06 8.95
C GLU A 33 -0.38 -24.45 8.65
N THR A 34 -0.48 -23.13 8.51
CA THR A 34 -1.73 -22.42 8.19
C THR A 34 -2.23 -22.74 6.78
N VAL A 35 -1.32 -22.85 5.82
CA VAL A 35 -1.64 -23.25 4.43
C VAL A 35 -1.91 -24.77 4.32
N GLY A 36 -1.41 -25.58 5.27
CA GLY A 36 -1.54 -27.03 5.22
C GLY A 36 -0.46 -27.73 4.37
N ILE A 37 0.70 -27.08 4.19
CA ILE A 37 1.82 -27.62 3.41
C ILE A 37 3.03 -27.94 4.29
N ARG A 38 3.97 -28.71 3.75
CA ARG A 38 5.27 -28.91 4.42
C ARG A 38 6.09 -27.63 4.35
N GLN A 39 6.82 -27.31 5.41
CA GLN A 39 7.70 -26.14 5.45
C GLN A 39 8.74 -26.14 4.31
N ALA A 40 9.26 -27.32 3.92
CA ALA A 40 10.15 -27.44 2.77
C ALA A 40 9.49 -27.00 1.44
N SER A 41 8.18 -27.21 1.27
CA SER A 41 7.43 -26.75 0.10
C SER A 41 7.27 -25.22 0.11
N LEU A 42 7.15 -24.58 1.28
CA LEU A 42 7.18 -23.12 1.37
C LEU A 42 8.53 -22.58 0.92
N TYR A 43 9.63 -23.20 1.34
CA TYR A 43 10.98 -22.78 0.96
C TYR A 43 11.29 -22.91 -0.54
N TYR A 44 10.56 -23.77 -1.25
CA TYR A 44 10.62 -23.83 -2.71
C TYR A 44 10.10 -22.53 -3.36
N HIS A 45 9.09 -21.88 -2.77
CA HIS A 45 8.52 -20.64 -3.28
C HIS A 45 9.22 -19.39 -2.74
N PHE A 46 9.62 -19.41 -1.47
CA PHE A 46 10.20 -18.26 -0.77
C PHE A 46 11.40 -18.69 0.07
N PRO A 47 12.61 -18.14 -0.19
CA PRO A 47 13.81 -18.60 0.50
C PRO A 47 13.82 -18.24 1.99
N ASN A 48 13.09 -17.20 2.41
CA ASN A 48 12.99 -16.76 3.79
C ASN A 48 11.72 -15.92 4.04
N LYS A 49 11.50 -15.53 5.30
CA LYS A 49 10.34 -14.75 5.75
C LYS A 49 10.37 -13.32 5.21
N GLU A 50 11.57 -12.76 5.07
CA GLU A 50 11.81 -11.40 4.60
C GLU A 50 11.37 -11.23 3.14
N GLN A 51 11.59 -12.23 2.27
CA GLN A 51 11.15 -12.21 0.88
C GLN A 51 9.62 -12.27 0.76
N ILE A 52 8.95 -13.02 1.65
CA ILE A 52 7.48 -13.03 1.71
C ILE A 52 6.97 -11.63 2.06
N LEU A 53 7.54 -11.01 3.10
CA LEU A 53 7.15 -9.66 3.51
C LEU A 53 7.47 -8.62 2.42
N ALA A 54 8.64 -8.71 1.78
CA ALA A 54 9.04 -7.77 0.73
C ALA A 54 8.04 -7.78 -0.43
N GLU A 55 7.62 -8.96 -0.87
CA GLU A 55 6.62 -9.07 -1.92
C GLU A 55 5.24 -8.55 -1.50
N LEU A 56 4.81 -8.85 -0.28
CA LEU A 56 3.55 -8.32 0.24
C LEU A 56 3.56 -6.78 0.31
N LEU A 57 4.67 -6.19 0.76
CA LEU A 57 4.84 -4.73 0.81
C LEU A 57 4.89 -4.12 -0.60
N GLU A 58 5.60 -4.71 -1.54
CA GLU A 58 5.59 -4.27 -2.95
C GLU A 58 4.17 -4.31 -3.54
N ALA A 59 3.40 -5.37 -3.25
CA ALA A 59 2.04 -5.52 -3.73
C ALA A 59 1.08 -4.43 -3.21
N THR A 60 1.39 -3.78 -2.08
CA THR A 60 0.58 -2.67 -1.55
C THR A 60 0.79 -1.34 -2.27
N VAL A 61 1.97 -1.11 -2.86
CA VAL A 61 2.32 0.18 -3.47
C VAL A 61 2.24 0.13 -5.00
N ARG A 62 2.58 -1.02 -5.58
CA ARG A 62 2.70 -1.18 -7.03
C ARG A 62 1.45 -0.77 -7.81
N PRO A 63 0.20 -1.11 -7.40
CA PRO A 63 -0.98 -0.70 -8.14
C PRO A 63 -1.10 0.83 -8.27
N SER A 64 -0.93 1.55 -7.17
CA SER A 64 -1.03 3.02 -7.13
C SER A 64 0.10 3.69 -7.90
N LEU A 65 1.33 3.16 -7.82
CA LEU A 65 2.45 3.64 -8.61
C LEU A 65 2.23 3.43 -10.12
N SER A 66 1.76 2.25 -10.52
CA SER A 66 1.40 1.97 -11.91
C SER A 66 0.34 2.94 -12.41
N TYR A 67 -0.72 3.17 -11.62
CA TYR A 67 -1.79 4.08 -11.98
C TYR A 67 -1.30 5.53 -12.10
N ALA A 68 -0.42 6.01 -11.22
CA ALA A 68 0.21 7.32 -11.34
C ALA A 68 1.01 7.46 -12.65
N GLY A 69 1.72 6.40 -13.07
CA GLY A 69 2.40 6.33 -14.36
C GLY A 69 1.43 6.40 -15.55
N GLU A 70 0.30 5.71 -15.47
CA GLU A 70 -0.75 5.78 -16.49
C GLU A 70 -1.38 7.16 -16.59
N LEU A 71 -1.66 7.82 -15.45
CA LEU A 71 -2.18 9.19 -15.42
C LEU A 71 -1.21 10.18 -16.06
N SER A 72 0.09 10.00 -15.85
CA SER A 72 1.14 10.85 -16.45
C SER A 72 1.21 10.73 -17.98
N ALA A 73 0.72 9.61 -18.53
CA ALA A 73 0.63 9.40 -19.98
C ALA A 73 -0.67 9.96 -20.58
N LYS A 74 -1.62 10.41 -19.75
CA LYS A 74 -2.88 11.00 -20.19
C LYS A 74 -2.77 12.53 -20.20
N ASP A 75 -3.43 13.17 -21.16
CA ASP A 75 -3.55 14.63 -21.22
C ASP A 75 -4.72 15.10 -20.33
N LEU A 76 -4.56 14.95 -19.02
CA LEU A 76 -5.53 15.37 -18.01
C LEU A 76 -5.08 16.65 -17.30
N PRO A 77 -6.00 17.54 -16.90
CA PRO A 77 -5.67 18.61 -15.98
C PRO A 77 -5.03 18.04 -14.70
N PRO A 78 -3.93 18.60 -14.18
CA PRO A 78 -3.21 18.05 -13.03
C PRO A 78 -4.09 17.85 -11.79
N ALA A 79 -5.02 18.77 -11.52
CA ALA A 79 -5.98 18.66 -10.43
C ALA A 79 -6.91 17.44 -10.57
N THR A 80 -7.28 17.08 -11.81
CA THR A 80 -8.09 15.89 -12.09
C THR A 80 -7.25 14.62 -11.89
N ALA A 81 -6.03 14.59 -12.43
CA ALA A 81 -5.13 13.46 -12.22
C ALA A 81 -4.80 13.23 -10.73
N LEU A 82 -4.60 14.31 -9.95
CA LEU A 82 -4.41 14.21 -8.50
C LEU A 82 -5.63 13.58 -7.81
N ARG A 83 -6.84 14.05 -8.13
CA ARG A 83 -8.08 13.51 -7.56
C ARG A 83 -8.23 12.03 -7.88
N ASP A 84 -8.00 11.65 -9.13
CA ASP A 84 -8.10 10.27 -9.59
C ASP A 84 -7.09 9.38 -8.88
N LEU A 85 -5.83 9.84 -8.74
CA LEU A 85 -4.79 9.10 -8.01
C LEU A 85 -5.17 8.91 -6.53
N VAL A 86 -5.61 9.96 -5.85
CA VAL A 86 -6.05 9.89 -4.44
C VAL A 86 -7.18 8.88 -4.28
N GLN A 87 -8.21 8.95 -5.13
CA GLN A 87 -9.36 8.04 -5.06
C GLN A 87 -8.96 6.59 -5.32
N TYR A 88 -8.11 6.35 -6.32
CA TYR A 88 -7.61 5.01 -6.64
C TYR A 88 -6.79 4.44 -5.49
N ASP A 89 -5.84 5.20 -4.96
CA ASP A 89 -4.91 4.76 -3.92
C ASP A 89 -5.63 4.46 -2.60
N VAL A 90 -6.58 5.31 -2.19
CA VAL A 90 -7.46 5.01 -1.05
C VAL A 90 -8.26 3.72 -1.30
N GLY A 91 -8.74 3.51 -2.53
CA GLY A 91 -9.43 2.29 -2.95
C GLY A 91 -8.57 1.03 -2.80
N VAL A 92 -7.30 1.10 -3.18
CA VAL A 92 -6.32 0.02 -3.00
C VAL A 92 -6.12 -0.27 -1.50
N LEU A 93 -5.92 0.78 -0.70
CA LEU A 93 -5.67 0.64 0.74
C LEU A 93 -6.87 0.08 1.50
N VAL A 94 -8.09 0.53 1.20
CA VAL A 94 -9.30 0.05 1.89
C VAL A 94 -9.79 -1.30 1.35
N GLY A 95 -9.57 -1.58 0.05
CA GLY A 95 -10.00 -2.81 -0.61
C GLY A 95 -9.11 -4.02 -0.32
N ALA A 96 -7.87 -3.81 0.16
CA ALA A 96 -6.97 -4.90 0.49
C ALA A 96 -7.51 -5.75 1.67
N ARG A 97 -7.62 -7.07 1.48
CA ARG A 97 -8.11 -8.02 2.50
C ARG A 97 -7.37 -7.89 3.84
N TRP A 98 -6.05 -7.73 3.79
CA TRP A 98 -5.19 -7.57 4.96
C TRP A 98 -4.53 -6.20 4.96
N ASN A 99 -4.47 -5.54 6.13
CA ASN A 99 -3.89 -4.20 6.27
C ASN A 99 -2.36 -4.25 6.39
N ILE A 100 -1.67 -4.62 5.32
CA ILE A 100 -0.20 -4.79 5.31
C ILE A 100 0.55 -3.46 5.45
N GLY A 101 -0.09 -2.34 5.12
CA GLY A 101 0.47 -1.00 5.27
C GLY A 101 0.98 -0.69 6.69
N ILE A 102 0.43 -1.33 7.73
CA ILE A 102 0.87 -1.14 9.11
C ILE A 102 2.34 -1.53 9.33
N LEU A 103 2.91 -2.31 8.42
CA LEU A 103 4.27 -2.84 8.50
C LEU A 103 5.30 -1.92 7.82
N TYR A 104 4.88 -0.81 7.20
CA TYR A 104 5.78 0.11 6.49
C TYR A 104 6.89 0.65 7.40
N ALA A 105 6.57 0.91 8.66
CA ALA A 105 7.46 1.53 9.65
C ALA A 105 8.30 0.54 10.47
N LEU A 106 8.24 -0.77 10.16
CA LEU A 106 9.08 -1.76 10.84
C LEU A 106 10.57 -1.46 10.60
N PRO A 107 11.45 -1.51 11.63
CA PRO A 107 12.89 -1.29 11.45
C PRO A 107 13.52 -2.21 10.38
N GLU A 108 13.00 -3.43 10.25
CA GLU A 108 13.44 -4.42 9.27
C GLU A 108 13.28 -3.94 7.83
N THR A 109 12.30 -3.08 7.54
CA THR A 109 12.06 -2.55 6.19
C THR A 109 13.09 -1.52 5.76
N ALA A 110 14.02 -1.11 6.64
CA ALA A 110 15.08 -0.15 6.32
C ALA A 110 16.24 -0.77 5.53
N THR A 111 16.42 -2.10 5.55
CA THR A 111 17.53 -2.80 4.91
C THR A 111 17.07 -3.67 3.74
N GLU A 112 17.98 -4.44 3.12
CA GLU A 112 17.58 -5.50 2.19
C GLU A 112 16.76 -6.59 2.90
N PRO A 113 15.83 -7.28 2.21
CA PRO A 113 15.51 -7.20 0.77
C PRO A 113 14.51 -6.09 0.37
N PHE A 114 14.21 -5.13 1.25
CA PHE A 114 13.10 -4.19 1.08
C PHE A 114 13.43 -2.95 0.22
N ALA A 115 14.61 -2.91 -0.42
CA ALA A 115 15.04 -1.76 -1.21
C ALA A 115 14.07 -1.42 -2.35
N ARG A 116 13.50 -2.45 -3.00
CA ARG A 116 12.52 -2.28 -4.07
C ARG A 116 11.23 -1.64 -3.56
N PHE A 117 10.65 -2.16 -2.47
CA PHE A 117 9.49 -1.54 -1.82
C PHE A 117 9.74 -0.07 -1.48
N ARG A 118 10.87 0.24 -0.81
CA ARG A 118 11.22 1.63 -0.45
C ARG A 118 11.31 2.53 -1.68
N ARG A 119 11.93 2.04 -2.77
CA ARG A 119 12.03 2.78 -4.03
C ARG A 119 10.67 3.01 -4.68
N GLU A 120 9.82 1.98 -4.77
CA GLU A 120 8.48 2.10 -5.36
C GLU A 120 7.60 3.07 -4.54
N ARG A 121 7.66 3.01 -3.21
CA ARG A 121 6.93 3.94 -2.34
C ARG A 121 7.43 5.38 -2.46
N GLU A 122 8.74 5.56 -2.56
CA GLU A 122 9.34 6.87 -2.81
C GLU A 122 8.91 7.44 -4.18
N GLN A 123 8.89 6.61 -5.22
CA GLN A 123 8.41 7.02 -6.54
C GLN A 123 6.94 7.45 -6.52
N LEU A 124 6.08 6.71 -5.80
CA LEU A 124 4.68 7.10 -5.63
C LEU A 124 4.56 8.45 -4.91
N ARG A 125 5.30 8.64 -3.80
CA ARG A 125 5.35 9.93 -3.07
C ARG A 125 5.78 11.08 -3.97
N LEU A 126 6.81 10.88 -4.79
CA LEU A 126 7.28 11.90 -5.75
C LEU A 126 6.23 12.20 -6.83
N ALA A 127 5.44 11.21 -7.26
CA ALA A 127 4.33 11.45 -8.20
C ALA A 127 3.26 12.36 -7.60
N TYR A 128 2.90 12.16 -6.31
CA TYR A 128 2.00 13.09 -5.60
C TYR A 128 2.57 14.52 -5.56
N ARG A 129 3.87 14.67 -5.25
CA ARG A 129 4.51 16.00 -5.24
C ARG A 129 4.43 16.67 -6.60
N ALA A 130 4.76 15.95 -7.67
CA ALA A 130 4.71 16.50 -9.02
C ALA A 130 3.29 16.92 -9.44
N LEU A 131 2.27 16.12 -9.12
CA LEU A 131 0.88 16.45 -9.41
C LEU A 131 0.39 17.67 -8.63
N VAL A 132 0.76 17.80 -7.35
CA VAL A 132 0.41 18.96 -6.53
C VAL A 132 1.11 20.22 -7.04
N GLU A 133 2.40 20.15 -7.34
CA GLU A 133 3.17 21.27 -7.91
C GLU A 133 2.55 21.77 -9.22
N ALA A 134 2.12 20.85 -10.10
CA ALA A 134 1.48 21.20 -11.36
C ALA A 134 0.03 21.73 -11.19
N ALA A 135 -0.72 21.23 -10.20
CA ALA A 135 -2.11 21.63 -9.96
C ALA A 135 -2.25 22.93 -9.16
N ALA A 136 -1.32 23.19 -8.24
CA ALA A 136 -1.38 24.28 -7.27
C ALA A 136 0.05 24.79 -6.94
N PRO A 137 0.72 25.47 -7.89
CA PRO A 137 2.14 25.83 -7.78
C PRO A 137 2.46 26.81 -6.64
N ASP A 138 1.46 27.57 -6.17
CA ASP A 138 1.62 28.54 -5.08
C ASP A 138 1.51 27.90 -3.68
N THR A 139 1.27 26.59 -3.59
CA THR A 139 1.19 25.88 -2.30
C THR A 139 2.58 25.62 -1.70
N ALA A 140 2.62 25.35 -0.39
CA ALA A 140 3.89 25.03 0.27
C ALA A 140 4.51 23.75 -0.34
N ALA A 141 5.84 23.71 -0.46
CA ALA A 141 6.55 22.59 -1.09
C ALA A 141 6.29 21.20 -0.46
N ILE A 142 5.84 21.18 0.80
CA ILE A 142 5.49 19.96 1.54
C ILE A 142 4.07 19.45 1.26
N THR A 143 3.22 20.23 0.57
CA THR A 143 1.79 19.93 0.41
C THR A 143 1.55 18.57 -0.28
N GLY A 144 2.37 18.22 -1.29
CA GLY A 144 2.30 16.89 -1.92
C GLY A 144 2.59 15.73 -0.95
N ASP A 145 3.53 15.93 -0.02
CA ASP A 145 3.83 14.94 1.02
C ASP A 145 2.71 14.85 2.06
N LEU A 146 2.05 15.98 2.37
CA LEU A 146 0.88 15.99 3.25
C LEU A 146 -0.31 15.27 2.61
N VAL A 147 -0.55 15.44 1.31
CA VAL A 147 -1.60 14.71 0.58
C VAL A 147 -1.29 13.21 0.56
N PHE A 148 -0.04 12.83 0.29
CA PHE A 148 0.37 11.41 0.35
C PHE A 148 0.17 10.82 1.76
N GLY A 149 0.59 11.54 2.81
CA GLY A 149 0.38 11.12 4.20
C GLY A 149 -1.10 11.04 4.59
N LEU A 150 -1.96 11.92 4.05
CA LEU A 150 -3.40 11.86 4.24
C LEU A 150 -3.99 10.58 3.62
N VAL A 151 -3.54 10.17 2.44
CA VAL A 151 -3.96 8.89 1.82
C VAL A 151 -3.51 7.71 2.69
N GLU A 152 -2.24 7.69 3.10
CA GLU A 152 -1.71 6.62 3.96
C GLU A 152 -2.35 6.58 5.36
N SER A 153 -2.99 7.67 5.82
CA SER A 153 -3.71 7.67 7.09
C SER A 153 -4.81 6.61 7.16
N VAL A 154 -5.34 6.17 6.01
CA VAL A 154 -6.28 5.04 5.88
C VAL A 154 -5.73 3.77 6.53
N ILE A 155 -4.41 3.53 6.45
CA ILE A 155 -3.74 2.40 7.10
C ILE A 155 -3.95 2.46 8.62
N GLY A 156 -3.79 3.63 9.21
CA GLY A 156 -4.04 3.86 10.64
C GLY A 156 -5.51 3.76 11.00
N MET A 157 -6.40 4.35 10.18
CA MET A 157 -7.85 4.28 10.38
C MET A 157 -8.35 2.83 10.41
N ARG A 158 -7.89 1.98 9.48
CA ARG A 158 -8.21 0.54 9.46
C ARG A 158 -7.74 -0.23 10.69
N ARG A 159 -6.73 0.27 11.40
CA ARG A 159 -6.21 -0.33 12.63
C ARG A 159 -6.97 0.16 13.86
N ASP A 160 -7.27 1.46 13.90
CA ASP A 160 -7.70 2.16 15.11
C ASP A 160 -9.22 2.35 15.20
N LEU A 161 -9.93 2.37 14.07
CA LEU A 161 -11.38 2.53 14.03
C LEU A 161 -12.07 1.17 14.01
N PRO A 162 -12.90 0.84 15.02
CA PRO A 162 -13.64 -0.43 15.04
C PRO A 162 -14.71 -0.49 13.95
N ASP A 163 -15.33 0.65 13.64
CA ASP A 163 -16.33 0.82 12.59
C ASP A 163 -15.78 1.75 11.51
N LEU A 164 -15.01 1.17 10.58
CA LEU A 164 -14.50 1.94 9.44
C LEU A 164 -15.68 2.35 8.53
N PRO A 165 -15.72 3.60 8.04
CA PRO A 165 -16.71 4.01 7.05
C PRO A 165 -16.70 3.12 5.81
N ASP A 166 -17.79 3.16 5.05
CA ASP A 166 -17.86 2.47 3.76
C ASP A 166 -16.69 2.91 2.85
N PRO A 167 -16.07 2.00 2.08
CA PRO A 167 -14.98 2.34 1.16
C PRO A 167 -15.25 3.56 0.27
N SER A 168 -16.46 3.70 -0.28
CA SER A 168 -16.81 4.81 -1.16
C SER A 168 -16.90 6.14 -0.42
N GLU A 169 -17.41 6.11 0.82
CA GLU A 169 -17.45 7.27 1.70
C GLU A 169 -16.03 7.72 2.06
N LEU A 170 -15.15 6.78 2.41
CA LEU A 170 -13.77 7.06 2.76
C LEU A 170 -12.98 7.63 1.58
N GLN A 171 -13.12 7.02 0.39
CA GLN A 171 -12.53 7.55 -0.86
C GLN A 171 -13.00 8.98 -1.14
N GLY A 172 -14.30 9.25 -1.00
CA GLY A 172 -14.86 10.59 -1.18
C GLY A 172 -14.34 11.61 -0.16
N ALA A 173 -14.31 11.24 1.12
CA ALA A 173 -13.87 12.11 2.21
C ALA A 173 -12.38 12.45 2.11
N VAL A 174 -11.51 11.45 1.90
CA VAL A 174 -10.07 11.64 1.72
C VAL A 174 -9.78 12.44 0.45
N GLY A 175 -10.46 12.13 -0.66
CA GLY A 175 -10.36 12.89 -1.90
C GLY A 175 -10.71 14.37 -1.72
N ALA A 176 -11.84 14.67 -1.08
CA ALA A 176 -12.24 16.04 -0.82
C ALA A 176 -11.30 16.77 0.16
N ALA A 177 -10.73 16.08 1.15
CA ALA A 177 -9.74 16.66 2.06
C ALA A 177 -8.40 16.96 1.34
N ALA A 178 -7.95 16.07 0.45
CA ALA A 178 -6.77 16.28 -0.38
C ALA A 178 -6.92 17.52 -1.28
N MET A 179 -8.07 17.70 -1.94
CA MET A 179 -8.30 18.87 -2.78
C MET A 179 -8.31 20.18 -1.96
N ARG A 180 -8.90 20.17 -0.76
CA ARG A 180 -8.85 21.34 0.14
C ARG A 180 -7.44 21.70 0.57
N LEU A 181 -6.56 20.73 0.81
CA LEU A 181 -5.15 20.98 1.16
C LEU A 181 -4.39 21.71 0.05
N VAL A 182 -4.77 21.49 -1.22
CA VAL A 182 -4.16 22.15 -2.38
C VAL A 182 -4.91 23.41 -2.82
N GLY A 183 -5.98 23.79 -2.12
CA GLY A 183 -6.78 24.99 -2.43
C GLY A 183 -7.76 24.85 -3.59
N LEU A 184 -8.20 23.61 -3.89
CA LEU A 184 -9.10 23.27 -5.00
C LEU A 184 -10.40 22.60 -4.56
#